data_AF-A0A392R8T5-F1
#
_entry.id   AF-A0A392R8T5-F1
#
_cell.length_a   1.000
_cell.length_b   1.000
_cell.length_c   1.000
_cell.angle_alpha   90.00
_cell.angle_beta   90.00
_cell.angle_gamma   90.00
#
_symmetry.space_group_name_H-M   'P 1'
#
loop_
_entity.id
_entity.type
_entity.pdbx_description
1 polymer ?
#
loop_
_entity_poly.entity_id
_entity_poly.type
_entity_poly.pdbx_seq_one_letter_code
_entity_poly.pdbx_strand_id
1 'polypeptide(L)' 'MGMLLHFLSVLLLGFLIILVMIQAQDQSGFISLDCGLPEDLNYSETSTSINYISDANFIDTGV' A
#
# COMPACT_ATOMS: atom_id res chain seq x y z
N MET A 1 29.93 -25.09 -10.98
CA MET A 1 29.49 -24.85 -9.59
C MET A 1 29.20 -23.37 -9.32
N GLY A 2 30.11 -22.43 -9.62
CA GLY A 2 29.92 -20.99 -9.34
C GLY A 2 28.71 -20.33 -10.01
N MET A 3 28.45 -20.60 -11.30
CA MET A 3 27.31 -19.98 -12.02
C MET A 3 25.94 -20.34 -11.43
N LEU A 4 25.76 -21.57 -10.93
CA LEU A 4 24.52 -21.99 -10.29
C LEU A 4 24.29 -21.25 -8.96
N LEU A 5 25.35 -21.05 -8.17
CA LEU A 5 25.30 -20.31 -6.91
C LEU A 5 24.95 -18.83 -7.14
N HIS A 6 25.53 -18.20 -8.16
CA HIS A 6 25.18 -16.83 -8.54
C HIS A 6 23.73 -16.70 -9.00
N PHE A 7 23.24 -17.65 -9.81
CA PHE A 7 21.84 -17.66 -10.24
C PHE A 7 20.88 -17.76 -9.05
N LEU A 8 21.13 -18.68 -8.12
CA LEU A 8 20.33 -18.83 -6.91
C LEU A 8 20.39 -17.58 -6.01
N SER A 9 21.55 -16.93 -5.93
CA SER A 9 21.71 -15.69 -5.16
C SER A 9 20.89 -14.53 -5.75
N VAL A 10 20.85 -14.38 -7.08
CA VAL A 10 20.05 -13.36 -7.75
C VAL A 10 18.55 -13.63 -7.55
N LEU A 11 18.12 -14.89 -7.66
CA LEU A 11 16.74 -15.28 -7.40
C LEU A 11 16.31 -14.95 -5.97
N LEU A 12 17.15 -15.29 -4.98
CA LEU A 12 16.88 -15.00 -3.57
C LEU A 12 16.78 -13.49 -3.32
N LEU A 13 17.70 -12.70 -3.90
CA LEU A 13 17.68 -11.25 -3.75
C LEU A 13 16.42 -10.64 -4.38
N GLY A 14 16.04 -11.09 -5.57
CA GLY A 14 14.81 -10.65 -6.23
C GLY A 14 13.56 -10.96 -5.40
N PHE A 15 13.48 -12.16 -4.83
CA PHE A 15 12.39 -12.53 -3.93
C PHE A 15 12.33 -11.64 -2.68
N LEU A 16 13.49 -11.39 -2.05
CA LEU A 16 13.56 -10.52 -0.88
C LEU A 16 13.10 -9.08 -1.19
N ILE A 17 13.50 -8.53 -2.35
CA ILE A 17 13.06 -7.21 -2.80
C ILE A 17 11.53 -7.18 -2.93
N ILE A 18 10.92 -8.19 -3.56
CA ILE A 18 9.46 -8.27 -3.71
C ILE A 18 8.76 -8.27 -2.35
N LEU A 19 9.27 -9.04 -1.37
CA LEU A 19 8.71 -9.06 -0.02
C LEU A 19 8.76 -7.69 0.66
N VAL A 20 9.87 -6.98 0.55
CA VAL A 20 10.02 -5.62 1.11
C VAL A 20 9.03 -4.65 0.47
N MET A 21 8.83 -4.74 -0.85
CA MET A 21 7.88 -3.87 -1.56
C MET A 21 6.43 -4.13 -1.12
N ILE A 22 6.06 -5.38 -0.84
CA ILE A 22 4.73 -5.71 -0.32
C ILE A 22 4.52 -5.11 1.08
N GLN A 23 5.52 -5.17 1.95
CA GLN A 23 5.43 -4.55 3.28
C GLN A 23 5.33 -3.02 3.21
N ALA A 24 5.97 -2.38 2.23
CA ALA A 24 5.90 -0.93 2.05
C ALA A 24 4.51 -0.43 1.61
N GLN A 25 3.65 -1.33 1.10
CA GLN A 25 2.26 -1.00 0.71
C GLN A 25 1.25 -1.30 1.82
N ASP A 26 1.67 -1.85 2.95
CA ASP A 26 0.80 -2.07 4.10
C ASP A 26 0.47 -0.74 4.77
N GLN A 27 -0.81 -0.34 4.73
CA GLN A 27 -1.30 0.90 5.33
C GLN A 27 -1.59 0.75 6.85
N SER A 28 -1.12 -0.34 7.47
CA SER A 28 -1.29 -0.57 8.91
C SER A 28 -0.76 0.60 9.75
N GLY A 29 -1.63 1.12 10.63
CA GLY A 29 -1.31 2.26 11.50
C GLY A 29 -1.49 3.64 10.85
N PHE A 30 -1.87 3.70 9.57
CA PHE A 30 -2.19 4.95 8.87
C PHE A 30 -3.62 4.89 8.32
N ILE A 31 -4.26 6.06 8.26
CA ILE A 31 -5.55 6.24 7.57
C ILE A 31 -5.36 7.29 6.47
N SER A 32 -5.97 7.03 5.31
CA SER A 32 -6.03 7.99 4.21
C SER A 32 -7.47 8.45 4.07
N LEU A 33 -7.70 9.75 4.27
CA LEU A 33 -9.02 10.36 4.19
C LEU A 33 -9.14 11.13 2.89
N ASP A 34 -10.22 10.90 2.15
CA ASP A 34 -10.59 11.73 1.00
C ASP A 34 -11.61 12.78 1.43
N CYS A 35 -11.18 14.05 1.36
CA CYS A 35 -11.98 15.19 1.79
C CYS A 35 -13.11 15.48 0.81
N GLY A 36 -14.35 15.32 1.27
CA GLY A 36 -15.55 15.53 0.44
C GLY A 36 -16.02 14.29 -0.31
N LEU A 37 -15.42 13.11 -0.06
CA LEU A 37 -16.00 11.85 -0.47
C LEU A 37 -17.30 11.62 0.31
N PRO A 38 -18.43 11.26 -0.35
CA PRO A 38 -19.67 10.96 0.34
C PRO A 38 -19.51 9.92 1.46
N GLU A 39 -20.33 10.05 2.50
CA GLU A 39 -20.33 9.15 3.65
C GLU A 39 -20.47 7.67 3.21
N ASP A 40 -19.86 6.77 3.99
CA ASP A 40 -19.81 5.32 3.76
C ASP A 40 -19.16 4.86 2.45
N LEU A 41 -18.55 5.77 1.68
CA LEU A 41 -17.75 5.40 0.50
C LEU A 41 -16.29 5.16 0.85
N ASN A 42 -15.70 4.22 0.11
CA ASN A 42 -14.28 3.93 0.12
C ASN A 42 -13.85 3.48 -1.27
N TYR A 43 -12.54 3.60 -1.55
CA TYR A 43 -11.96 3.06 -2.78
C TYR A 43 -10.46 2.81 -2.62
N SER A 44 -9.95 1.91 -3.45
CA SER A 44 -8.51 1.71 -3.62
C SER A 44 -8.04 2.50 -4.85
N GLU A 45 -7.09 3.42 -4.65
CA GLU A 45 -6.48 4.18 -5.73
C GLU A 45 -5.65 3.23 -6.61
N THR A 46 -6.03 3.11 -7.89
CA THR A 46 -5.41 2.15 -8.82
C THR A 46 -3.92 2.36 -9.03
N SER A 47 -3.46 3.60 -9.00
CA SER A 47 -2.06 3.95 -9.27
C SER A 47 -1.12 3.66 -8.11
N THR A 48 -1.60 3.78 -6.87
CA THR A 48 -0.79 3.68 -5.66
C THR A 48 -1.16 2.50 -4.76
N SER A 49 -2.30 1.86 -5.00
CA SER A 49 -2.91 0.83 -4.14
C SER A 49 -3.22 1.31 -2.72
N ILE A 50 -3.31 2.63 -2.50
CA ILE A 50 -3.70 3.25 -1.23
C ILE A 50 -5.22 3.18 -1.08
N ASN A 51 -5.69 2.81 0.11
CA ASN A 51 -7.11 2.76 0.42
C ASN A 51 -7.54 4.08 1.05
N TYR A 52 -8.52 4.74 0.45
CA TYR A 52 -9.14 5.96 0.93
C TYR A 52 -10.53 5.68 1.51
N ILE A 53 -10.86 6.37 2.59
CA ILE A 53 -12.20 6.41 3.20
C ILE A 53 -12.67 7.87 3.31
N SER A 54 -13.97 8.07 3.44
CA SER A 54 -14.54 9.42 3.62
C SER A 54 -14.05 10.08 4.92
N ASP A 55 -13.86 11.40 4.87
CA ASP A 55 -13.56 12.23 6.03
C ASP A 55 -14.78 12.51 6.92
N ALA A 56 -16.00 12.16 6.48
CA ALA A 56 -17.26 12.47 7.16
C ALA A 56 -17.31 12.04 8.64
N ASN A 57 -16.67 10.93 8.99
CA ASN A 57 -16.62 10.41 10.36
C ASN A 57 -15.53 11.05 11.24
N PHE A 58 -14.71 11.95 10.68
CA PHE A 58 -13.52 12.53 11.32
C PHE A 58 -13.60 14.05 11.47
N ILE A 59 -14.62 14.69 10.91
CA ILE A 59 -14.83 16.13 10.99
C ILE A 59 -16.21 16.44 11.60
N ASP A 60 -16.25 17.37 12.55
CA ASP A 60 -17.51 17.90 13.11
C ASP A 60 -17.99 19.16 12.36
N THR A 61 -17.16 19.67 11.45
CA THR A 61 -17.38 20.93 10.72
C THR A 61 -16.91 20.77 9.28
N GLY A 62 -17.70 21.26 8.35
CA GLY A 62 -17.54 20.99 6.92
C GLY A 62 -18.94 21.06 6.31
N VAL A 63 -19.04 21.51 5.06
CA VAL A 63 -20.31 21.93 4.42
C VAL A 63 -21.37 20.85 4.38
#